data_AF-A0A7S3MQM6-F1
#
_entry.id   AF-A0A7S3MQM6-F1
#
_cell.length_a   1.000
_cell.length_b   1.000
_cell.length_c   1.000
_cell.angle_alpha   90.00
_cell.angle_beta   90.00
_cell.angle_gamma   90.00
#
_symmetry.space_group_name_H-M   'P 1'
#
loop_
_entity.id
_entity.type
_entity.pdbx_description
1 polymer ?
#
loop_
_entity_poly.entity_id
_entity_poly.type
_entity_poly.pdbx_seq_one_letter_code
_entity_poly.pdbx_strand_id
1 'polypeptide(L)'
;MGEKIKSATIETVFLVQKVMQIIAAVFIVPFAFARLSYMENLPDLLITAYFEMFAAMFIMVEFNLWSGRLKFYFLNSSLGKGLFHVFLFLFCYSNGRNGAIWIDVFLSIIFFFFSVIFLLMHCIFKQ
;
A
#
# COMPACT_ATOMS: atom_id res chain seq x y z
N MET A 1 -28.19 9.31 -19.74
CA MET A 1 -28.28 9.17 -18.27
C MET A 1 -27.41 8.02 -17.76
N GLY A 2 -27.39 6.85 -18.42
CA GLY A 2 -26.52 5.72 -18.05
C GLY A 2 -25.00 5.98 -18.12
N GLU A 3 -24.51 6.78 -19.08
CA GLU A 3 -23.07 7.12 -19.17
C GLU A 3 -22.58 8.04 -18.03
N LYS A 4 -23.40 9.00 -17.59
CA LYS A 4 -23.08 9.85 -16.43
C LYS A 4 -23.03 9.07 -15.11
N ILE A 5 -23.89 8.05 -14.97
CA ILE A 5 -23.88 7.16 -13.80
C ILE A 5 -22.60 6.32 -13.80
N LYS A 6 -22.17 5.83 -14.98
CA LYS A 6 -20.94 5.04 -15.16
C LYS A 6 -19.66 5.87 -14.96
N SER A 7 -19.63 7.14 -15.39
CA SER A 7 -18.49 8.03 -15.18
C SER A 7 -18.33 8.41 -13.71
N ALA A 8 -19.43 8.73 -13.01
CA ALA A 8 -19.42 9.04 -11.59
C ALA A 8 -18.98 7.83 -10.73
N THR A 9 -19.33 6.60 -11.13
CA THR A 9 -18.84 5.39 -10.44
C THR A 9 -17.34 5.19 -10.65
N ILE A 10 -16.81 5.45 -11.84
CA ILE A 10 -15.38 5.32 -12.13
C ILE A 10 -14.55 6.33 -11.33
N GLU A 11 -14.98 7.60 -11.29
CA GLU A 11 -14.33 8.65 -10.48
C GLU A 11 -14.33 8.30 -8.99
N THR A 12 -15.44 7.76 -8.49
CA THR A 12 -15.56 7.29 -7.10
C THR A 12 -14.57 6.17 -6.82
N VAL A 13 -14.42 5.18 -7.72
CA VAL A 13 -13.45 4.09 -7.58
C VAL A 13 -12.03 4.63 -7.53
N PHE A 14 -11.66 5.57 -8.40
CA PHE A 14 -10.33 6.19 -8.37
C PHE A 14 -10.07 6.95 -7.07
N LEU A 15 -11.07 7.69 -6.56
CA LEU A 15 -10.96 8.40 -5.29
C LEU A 15 -10.77 7.42 -4.12
N VAL A 16 -11.57 6.36 -4.06
CA VAL A 16 -11.45 5.32 -3.02
C VAL A 16 -10.07 4.68 -3.07
N GLN A 17 -9.56 4.34 -4.26
CA GLN A 17 -8.23 3.76 -4.40
C GLN A 17 -7.14 4.67 -3.82
N LYS A 18 -7.20 5.96 -4.15
CA LYS A 18 -6.27 6.98 -3.64
C LYS A 18 -6.34 7.09 -2.12
N VAL A 19 -7.55 7.19 -1.56
CA VAL A 19 -7.76 7.30 -0.12
C VAL A 19 -7.20 6.07 0.60
N MET A 20 -7.46 4.86 0.10
CA MET A 20 -6.94 3.64 0.69
C MET A 20 -5.41 3.59 0.68
N GLN A 21 -4.77 4.05 -0.39
CA GLN A 21 -3.32 4.05 -0.49
C GLN A 21 -2.65 5.11 0.40
N ILE A 22 -3.31 6.25 0.60
CA ILE A 22 -2.92 7.24 1.61
C ILE A 22 -3.08 6.66 3.01
N ILE A 23 -4.20 5.99 3.31
CA ILE A 23 -4.42 5.31 4.59
C ILE A 23 -3.32 4.26 4.84
N ALA A 24 -2.95 3.49 3.83
CA ALA A 24 -1.85 2.53 3.91
C ALA A 24 -0.53 3.22 4.31
N ALA A 25 -0.20 4.36 3.68
CA ALA A 25 0.98 5.14 4.05
C ALA A 25 0.93 5.66 5.49
N VAL A 26 -0.24 6.17 5.91
CA VAL A 26 -0.47 6.67 7.29
C VAL A 26 -0.34 5.57 8.33
N PHE A 27 -0.66 4.32 8.01
CA PHE A 27 -0.38 3.20 8.91
C PHE A 27 1.11 2.85 8.91
N ILE A 28 1.75 2.75 7.74
CA ILE A 28 3.15 2.32 7.66
C ILE A 28 4.08 3.20 8.52
N VAL A 29 3.98 4.52 8.42
CA VAL A 29 4.89 5.47 9.09
C VAL A 29 4.96 5.27 10.62
N PRO A 30 3.86 5.39 11.39
CA PRO A 30 3.92 5.19 12.85
C PRO A 30 4.34 3.76 13.23
N PHE A 31 3.97 2.74 12.44
CA PHE A 31 4.40 1.37 12.70
C PHE A 31 5.89 1.16 12.42
N ALA A 32 6.46 1.82 11.42
CA ALA A 32 7.89 1.83 11.15
C ALA A 32 8.65 2.54 12.28
N PHE A 33 8.16 3.68 12.78
CA PHE A 33 8.73 4.32 13.97
C PHE A 33 8.65 3.43 15.22
N ALA A 34 7.50 2.77 15.46
CA ALA A 34 7.35 1.85 16.58
C ALA A 34 8.33 0.67 16.47
N ARG A 35 8.62 0.22 15.24
CA ARG A 35 9.54 -0.88 14.94
C ARG A 35 11.00 -0.55 15.30
N LEU A 36 11.40 0.73 15.29
CA LEU A 36 12.75 1.16 15.72
C LEU A 36 13.08 0.72 17.16
N SER A 37 12.08 0.67 18.04
CA SER A 37 12.27 0.25 19.44
C SER A 37 12.52 -1.25 19.63
N TYR A 38 12.31 -2.06 18.58
CA TYR A 38 12.46 -3.52 18.61
C TYR A 38 13.61 -4.01 17.73
N MET A 39 14.46 -3.10 17.25
CA MET A 39 15.59 -3.45 16.40
C MET A 39 16.72 -4.05 17.22
N GLU A 40 17.16 -5.23 16.81
CA GLU A 40 18.30 -5.89 17.43
C GLU A 40 19.52 -5.89 16.49
N ASN A 41 19.29 -5.88 15.17
CA ASN A 41 20.35 -6.06 14.18
C ASN A 41 20.17 -5.16 12.94
N LEU A 42 21.23 -5.05 12.14
CA LEU A 42 21.24 -4.29 10.88
C LEU A 42 20.11 -4.68 9.89
N PRO A 43 19.74 -5.97 9.72
CA PRO A 43 18.61 -6.34 8.86
C PRO A 43 17.28 -5.72 9.27
N ASP A 44 17.02 -5.55 10.57
CA ASP A 44 15.76 -4.97 11.07
C ASP A 44 15.68 -3.47 10.73
N LEU A 45 16.83 -2.79 10.78
CA LEU A 45 16.96 -1.41 10.32
C LEU A 45 16.66 -1.28 8.82
N LEU A 46 17.19 -2.18 8.00
CA LEU A 46 16.94 -2.19 6.56
C LEU A 46 15.46 -2.44 6.25
N ILE A 47 14.82 -3.40 6.94
CA ILE A 47 13.38 -3.68 6.78
C ILE A 47 12.54 -2.45 7.13
N THR A 48 12.87 -1.76 8.22
CA THR A 48 12.16 -0.53 8.62
C THR A 48 12.39 0.60 7.62
N ALA A 49 13.60 0.75 7.08
CA ALA A 49 13.87 1.70 6.02
C ALA A 49 13.05 1.39 4.75
N TYR A 50 12.86 0.12 4.38
CA TYR A 50 11.98 -0.26 3.29
C TYR A 50 10.52 0.12 3.54
N PHE A 51 10.01 -0.05 4.76
CA PHE A 51 8.67 0.41 5.11
C PHE A 51 8.50 1.91 4.87
N GLU A 52 9.42 2.74 5.38
CA GLU A 52 9.40 4.19 5.14
C GLU A 52 9.46 4.53 3.64
N MET A 53 10.30 3.82 2.87
CA MET A 53 10.36 3.99 1.42
C MET A 53 9.03 3.64 0.73
N PHE A 54 8.33 2.59 1.17
CA PHE A 54 7.02 2.22 0.61
C PHE A 54 5.94 3.24 0.95
N ALA A 55 5.95 3.79 2.17
CA ALA A 55 5.05 4.89 2.56
C ALA A 55 5.30 6.14 1.71
N ALA A 56 6.57 6.52 1.54
CA ALA A 56 6.98 7.64 0.69
C ALA A 56 6.54 7.42 -0.76
N MET A 57 6.69 6.21 -1.29
CA MET A 57 6.25 5.87 -2.65
C MET A 57 4.74 6.08 -2.83
N PHE A 58 3.90 5.65 -1.86
CA PHE A 58 2.47 5.89 -1.89
C PHE A 58 2.12 7.37 -1.91
N ILE A 59 2.75 8.16 -1.05
CA ILE A 59 2.55 9.62 -1.00
C ILE A 59 2.97 10.25 -2.34
N MET A 60 4.15 9.89 -2.87
CA MET A 60 4.65 10.45 -4.13
C MET A 60 3.73 10.17 -5.31
N VAL A 61 3.19 8.94 -5.41
CA VAL A 61 2.26 8.55 -6.48
C VAL A 61 0.93 9.29 -6.35
N GLU A 62 0.35 9.31 -5.15
CA GLU A 62 -1.01 9.85 -4.97
C GLU A 62 -1.07 11.38 -4.94
N PHE A 63 0.00 12.05 -4.51
CA PHE A 63 0.14 13.51 -4.56
C PHE A 63 0.84 14.01 -5.84
N ASN A 64 1.17 13.10 -6.77
CA ASN A 64 1.83 13.42 -8.05
C ASN A 64 3.14 14.23 -7.88
N LEU A 65 3.93 13.89 -6.85
CA LEU A 65 5.17 14.58 -6.52
C LEU A 65 6.33 14.08 -7.38
N TRP A 66 7.21 14.98 -7.83
CA TRP A 66 8.53 14.70 -8.39
C TRP A 66 8.62 13.44 -9.28
N SER A 67 7.80 13.37 -10.33
CA SER A 67 7.74 12.25 -11.29
C SER A 67 7.37 10.87 -10.71
N GLY A 68 6.92 10.79 -9.45
CA GLY A 68 6.56 9.54 -8.78
C GLY A 68 5.53 8.72 -9.56
N ARG A 69 4.52 9.39 -10.14
CA ARG A 69 3.53 8.77 -11.04
C ARG A 69 4.13 8.08 -12.26
N LEU A 70 5.22 8.61 -12.82
CA LEU A 70 5.88 8.04 -13.99
C LEU A 70 6.80 6.89 -13.57
N LYS A 71 7.55 7.06 -12.49
CA LYS A 71 8.50 6.06 -11.98
C LYS A 71 7.78 4.82 -11.43
N PHE A 72 6.64 5.01 -10.79
CA PHE A 72 5.84 3.93 -10.21
C PHE A 72 4.48 3.83 -10.93
N TYR A 73 4.53 3.87 -12.26
CA TYR A 73 3.33 3.90 -13.10
C TYR A 73 2.35 2.74 -12.84
N PHE A 74 2.86 1.56 -12.49
CA PHE A 74 2.02 0.40 -12.18
C PHE A 74 1.04 0.68 -11.02
N LEU A 75 1.41 1.52 -10.05
CA LEU A 75 0.55 1.92 -8.93
C LEU A 75 -0.59 2.86 -9.33
N ASN A 76 -0.62 3.35 -10.57
CA ASN A 76 -1.77 4.10 -11.07
C ASN A 76 -2.96 3.18 -11.41
N SER A 77 -2.71 1.88 -11.62
CA SER A 77 -3.74 0.89 -11.94
C SER A 77 -4.24 0.15 -10.69
N SER A 78 -5.50 -0.28 -10.70
CA SER A 78 -6.09 -1.10 -9.64
C SER A 78 -5.34 -2.43 -9.46
N LEU A 79 -5.00 -3.10 -10.57
CA LEU A 79 -4.22 -4.33 -10.57
C LEU A 79 -2.84 -4.13 -9.95
N GLY A 80 -2.09 -3.10 -10.38
CA GLY A 80 -0.75 -2.85 -9.87
C GLY A 80 -0.75 -2.45 -8.39
N LYS A 81 -1.75 -1.68 -7.93
CA LYS A 81 -1.99 -1.44 -6.49
C LYS A 81 -2.22 -2.76 -5.75
N GLY A 82 -3.11 -3.61 -6.26
CA GLY A 82 -3.42 -4.91 -5.65
C GLY A 82 -2.20 -5.82 -5.53
N LEU A 83 -1.47 -6.02 -6.63
CA LEU A 83 -0.25 -6.82 -6.66
C LEU A 83 0.83 -6.26 -5.73
N PHE A 84 0.96 -4.93 -5.65
CA PHE A 84 1.90 -4.32 -4.73
C PHE A 84 1.52 -4.56 -3.26
N HIS A 85 0.23 -4.53 -2.93
CA HIS A 85 -0.24 -4.88 -1.59
C HIS A 85 -0.09 -6.38 -1.28
N VAL A 86 -0.18 -7.27 -2.28
CA VAL A 86 0.23 -8.68 -2.11
C VAL A 86 1.72 -8.78 -1.75
N PHE A 87 2.56 -8.04 -2.48
CA PHE A 87 3.99 -7.99 -2.18
C PHE A 87 4.26 -7.49 -0.77
N LEU A 88 3.61 -6.42 -0.32
CA LEU A 88 3.73 -5.91 1.05
C LEU A 88 3.21 -6.92 2.09
N PHE A 89 2.11 -7.60 1.82
CA PHE A 89 1.62 -8.69 2.66
C PHE A 89 2.69 -9.77 2.85
N LEU A 90 3.26 -10.28 1.76
CA LEU A 90 4.31 -11.30 1.80
C LEU A 90 5.59 -10.78 2.48
N PHE A 91 5.94 -9.51 2.24
CA PHE A 91 7.06 -8.85 2.86
C PHE A 91 6.89 -8.78 4.39
N CYS A 92 5.74 -8.32 4.90
CA CYS A 92 5.47 -8.31 6.34
C CYS A 92 5.40 -9.74 6.92
N TYR A 93 4.67 -10.64 6.25
CA TYR A 93 4.45 -12.00 6.74
C TYR A 93 5.75 -12.79 6.88
N SER A 94 6.66 -12.66 5.91
CA SER A 94 7.97 -13.33 5.95
C SER A 94 8.91 -12.76 7.02
N ASN A 95 8.76 -11.49 7.38
CA ASN A 95 9.56 -10.82 8.41
C ASN A 95 9.00 -10.96 9.84
N GLY A 96 7.78 -11.49 9.99
CA GLY A 96 7.10 -11.71 11.28
C GLY A 96 7.73 -12.76 12.21
N ARG A 97 9.02 -13.06 12.05
CA ARG A 97 9.81 -13.92 12.96
C ARG A 97 10.74 -13.14 13.89
N ASN A 98 10.93 -11.83 13.68
CA ASN A 98 11.82 -10.97 14.49
C ASN A 98 11.03 -10.17 15.54
N GLY A 99 11.71 -9.52 16.50
CA GLY A 99 11.14 -8.91 17.73
C GLY A 99 9.91 -7.99 17.60
N ALA A 100 9.52 -7.57 16.39
CA ALA A 100 8.31 -6.79 16.10
C ALA A 100 7.19 -7.62 15.41
N ILE A 101 7.06 -8.90 15.76
CA ILE A 101 6.10 -9.86 15.16
C ILE A 101 4.68 -9.29 15.06
N TRP A 102 4.17 -8.70 16.14
CA TRP A 102 2.79 -8.18 16.19
C TRP A 102 2.56 -7.02 15.21
N ILE A 103 3.56 -6.16 15.01
CA ILE A 103 3.50 -5.06 14.04
C ILE A 103 3.42 -5.61 12.62
N ASP A 104 4.30 -6.57 12.29
CA ASP A 104 4.34 -7.20 10.97
C ASP A 104 3.07 -7.96 10.66
N VAL A 105 2.57 -8.75 11.60
CA VAL A 105 1.33 -9.52 11.44
C VAL A 105 0.16 -8.56 11.22
N PHE A 106 0.04 -7.49 12.02
CA PHE A 106 -1.02 -6.51 11.87
C PHE A 106 -1.00 -5.81 10.50
N LEU A 107 0.17 -5.30 10.09
CA LEU A 107 0.34 -4.68 8.77
C LEU A 107 0.07 -5.67 7.63
N SER A 108 0.49 -6.93 7.78
CA SER A 108 0.24 -7.97 6.77
C SER A 108 -1.25 -8.17 6.52
N ILE A 109 -2.07 -8.21 7.59
CA ILE A 109 -3.52 -8.35 7.49
C ILE A 109 -4.15 -7.17 6.75
N ILE A 110 -3.70 -5.94 7.08
CA ILE A 110 -4.18 -4.72 6.40
C ILE A 110 -3.84 -4.76 4.91
N PHE A 111 -2.60 -5.10 4.54
CA PHE A 111 -2.20 -5.15 3.14
C PHE A 111 -2.90 -6.27 2.37
N PHE A 112 -3.13 -7.41 3.00
CA PHE A 112 -3.93 -8.48 2.41
C PHE A 112 -5.36 -7.99 2.11
N PHE A 113 -6.00 -7.32 3.07
CA PHE A 113 -7.33 -6.76 2.89
C PHE A 113 -7.40 -5.72 1.75
N PHE A 114 -6.44 -4.78 1.72
CA PHE A 114 -6.36 -3.79 0.65
C PHE A 114 -6.11 -4.44 -0.72
N SER A 115 -5.24 -5.46 -0.77
CA SER A 115 -5.02 -6.23 -2.00
C SER A 115 -6.31 -6.83 -2.54
N VAL A 116 -7.09 -7.51 -1.68
CA VAL A 116 -8.37 -8.11 -2.08
C VAL A 116 -9.31 -7.04 -2.64
N ILE A 117 -9.43 -5.88 -1.99
CA ILE A 117 -10.28 -4.79 -2.48
C ILE A 117 -9.82 -4.29 -3.85
N PHE A 118 -8.53 -4.02 -4.03
CA PHE A 118 -7.99 -3.52 -5.29
C PHE A 118 -8.18 -4.53 -6.44
N LEU A 119 -7.98 -5.83 -6.17
CA LEU A 119 -8.20 -6.90 -7.15
C LEU A 119 -9.69 -7.05 -7.49
N LEU A 120 -10.60 -6.94 -6.51
CA LEU A 120 -12.04 -6.93 -6.77
C LEU A 120 -12.45 -5.72 -7.63
N MET A 121 -11.93 -4.53 -7.33
CA MET A 121 -12.16 -3.34 -8.16
C MET A 121 -11.64 -3.53 -9.59
N HIS A 122 -10.48 -4.15 -9.77
CA HIS A 122 -9.96 -4.49 -11.09
C HIS A 122 -10.91 -5.42 -11.85
N CYS A 123 -11.36 -6.51 -11.22
CA CYS A 123 -12.26 -7.49 -11.85
C CYS A 123 -13.62 -6.89 -12.23
N ILE A 124 -14.19 -6.02 -11.39
CA ILE A 124 -15.51 -5.41 -11.61
C ILE A 124 -15.45 -4.30 -12.66
N PHE A 125 -14.45 -3.42 -12.57
CA PHE A 125 -14.37 -2.22 -13.39
C PHE A 125 -13.45 -2.36 -14.61
N LYS A 126 -12.76 -3.50 -14.79
CA LYS A 126 -11.79 -3.79 -15.87
C LYS A 126 -10.88 -2.58 -16.17
N GLN A 127 -10.31 -2.00 -15.11
CA GLN A 127 -9.41 -0.86 -15.16
C GLN A 127 -7.95 -1.29 -15.30
#